data_AF-A0A5N6DKB2-F1
#
_entry.id   AF-A0A5N6DKB2-F1
#
_cell.length_a   1.000
_cell.length_b   1.000
_cell.length_c   1.000
_cell.angle_alpha   90.00
_cell.angle_beta   90.00
_cell.angle_gamma   90.00
#
_symmetry.space_group_name_H-M   'P 1'
#
loop_
_entity.id
_entity.type
_entity.pdbx_description
1 polymer ?
#
loop_
_entity_poly.entity_id
_entity_poly.type
_entity_poly.pdbx_seq_one_letter_code
_entity_poly.pdbx_strand_id
1 'polypeptide(L)'
;MATPIPPEQSIHPYQTSSELEPYKIPINIYISQNSDHLVGVLSASVIIHRGRVLLIQRIADGDWPNVWEVPGGVANDDETILDCAVRELWEEIGLRASAVTAMLGEFE
;
A
#
# COMPACT_ATOMS: atom_id res chain seq x y z
N MET A 1 6.78 21.80 -1.62
CA MET A 1 6.30 20.44 -1.95
C MET A 1 7.54 19.60 -2.20
N ALA A 2 7.67 18.45 -1.53
CA ALA A 2 8.71 17.49 -1.88
C ALA A 2 8.47 17.03 -3.32
N THR A 3 9.53 16.90 -4.11
CA THR A 3 9.44 16.37 -5.47
C THR A 3 8.90 14.93 -5.39
N PRO A 4 7.93 14.53 -6.24
CA PRO A 4 7.48 13.14 -6.29
C PRO A 4 8.69 12.24 -6.52
N ILE A 5 8.80 11.19 -5.71
CA ILE A 5 9.87 10.21 -5.86
C ILE A 5 9.58 9.43 -7.14
N PRO A 6 10.55 9.27 -8.06
CA PRO A 6 10.35 8.46 -9.25
C PRO A 6 9.92 7.04 -8.87
N PRO A 7 8.93 6.44 -9.55
CA PRO A 7 8.41 5.10 -9.20
C PRO A 7 9.50 4.03 -9.11
N GLU A 8 10.52 4.10 -9.97
CA GLU A 8 11.69 3.21 -9.97
C GLU A 8 12.54 3.26 -8.69
N GLN A 9 12.38 4.32 -7.88
CA GLN A 9 13.07 4.51 -6.60
C GLN A 9 12.16 4.23 -5.39
N SER A 10 10.85 4.10 -5.60
CA SER A 10 9.88 3.94 -4.52
C SER A 10 9.70 2.50 -4.07
N ILE A 11 10.02 1.53 -4.93
CA ILE A 11 10.04 0.10 -4.57
C ILE A 11 11.48 -0.31 -4.25
N HIS A 12 11.67 -0.86 -3.06
CA HIS A 12 12.95 -1.40 -2.57
C HIS A 12 12.79 -2.86 -2.14
N PRO A 13 13.87 -3.66 -2.01
CA PRO A 13 13.75 -5.05 -1.56
C PRO A 13 13.10 -5.16 -0.17
N TYR A 14 12.10 -6.03 -0.05
CA TYR A 14 11.42 -6.37 1.20
C TYR A 14 11.17 -7.88 1.28
N GLN A 15 10.95 -8.39 2.49
CA GLN A 15 10.61 -9.79 2.74
C GLN A 15 9.09 -10.00 2.78
N THR A 16 8.64 -11.21 2.46
CA THR A 16 7.21 -11.56 2.50
C THR A 16 7.01 -12.94 3.10
N SER A 17 5.89 -13.14 3.80
CA SER A 17 5.40 -14.48 4.15
C SER A 17 4.95 -15.25 2.89
N SER A 18 5.06 -16.58 2.92
CA SER A 18 4.49 -17.46 1.88
C SER A 18 2.96 -17.42 1.82
N GLU A 19 2.30 -16.95 2.87
CA GLU A 19 0.85 -16.74 2.88
C GLU A 19 0.42 -15.61 1.93
N LEU A 20 1.36 -14.76 1.51
CA LEU A 20 1.09 -13.62 0.64
C LEU A 20 1.31 -13.90 -0.85
N GLU A 21 1.66 -15.13 -1.24
CA GLU A 21 1.84 -15.50 -2.65
C GLU A 21 0.65 -15.11 -3.56
N PRO A 22 -0.62 -15.24 -3.14
CA PRO A 22 -1.75 -14.80 -3.97
C PRO A 22 -1.74 -13.31 -4.34
N TYR A 23 -1.06 -12.46 -3.57
CA TYR A 23 -1.04 -11.01 -3.74
C TYR A 23 0.22 -10.51 -4.46
N LYS A 24 1.07 -11.43 -4.95
CA LYS A 24 2.31 -11.14 -5.70
C LYS A 24 2.12 -11.15 -7.22
N ILE A 25 0.90 -10.93 -7.67
CA ILE A 25 0.57 -10.78 -9.08
C ILE A 25 0.25 -9.32 -9.39
N PRO A 26 0.49 -8.85 -10.62
CA PRO A 26 0.07 -7.52 -11.07
C PRO A 26 -1.42 -7.27 -10.83
N ILE A 27 -1.80 -6.02 -10.49
CA ILE A 27 -3.19 -5.65 -10.19
C ILE A 27 -4.15 -5.98 -11.32
N ASN A 28 -3.77 -5.75 -12.57
CA ASN A 28 -4.63 -6.08 -13.70
C ASN A 28 -4.96 -7.58 -13.78
N ILE A 29 -4.00 -8.44 -13.44
CA ILE A 29 -4.20 -9.89 -13.34
C ILE A 29 -5.07 -10.19 -12.12
N TYR A 30 -4.79 -9.58 -10.96
CA TYR A 30 -5.58 -9.77 -9.74
C TYR A 30 -7.06 -9.46 -9.98
N ILE A 31 -7.37 -8.29 -10.53
CA ILE A 31 -8.75 -7.87 -10.83
C ILE A 31 -9.42 -8.89 -11.74
N SER A 32 -8.78 -9.24 -12.87
CA SER A 32 -9.36 -10.19 -13.84
C SER A 32 -9.62 -11.60 -13.28
N GLN A 33 -8.93 -11.98 -12.21
CA GLN A 33 -9.09 -13.29 -11.57
C GLN A 33 -10.11 -13.30 -10.43
N ASN A 34 -10.34 -12.17 -9.77
CA ASN A 34 -11.12 -12.11 -8.54
C ASN A 34 -12.52 -11.50 -8.74
N SER A 35 -12.71 -10.58 -9.71
CA SER A 35 -14.02 -9.96 -9.91
C SER A 35 -14.17 -9.25 -11.25
N ASP A 36 -15.33 -9.45 -11.89
CA ASP A 36 -15.73 -8.69 -13.10
C ASP A 36 -16.22 -7.26 -12.76
N HIS A 37 -16.33 -6.92 -11.47
CA HIS A 37 -16.83 -5.62 -11.00
C HIS A 37 -15.76 -4.72 -10.39
N LEU A 38 -14.59 -5.28 -10.06
CA LEU A 38 -13.48 -4.47 -9.57
C LEU A 38 -12.89 -3.62 -10.70
N VAL A 39 -12.72 -2.33 -10.42
CA VAL A 39 -12.16 -1.34 -11.37
C VAL A 39 -10.82 -0.78 -10.90
N GLY A 40 -10.36 -1.18 -9.72
CA GLY A 40 -9.12 -0.75 -9.11
C GLY A 40 -8.93 -1.39 -7.73
N VAL A 41 -7.71 -1.29 -7.21
CA VAL A 41 -7.35 -1.77 -5.87
C VAL A 41 -6.72 -0.63 -5.09
N LEU A 42 -7.10 -0.51 -3.82
CA LEU A 42 -6.47 0.41 -2.87
C LEU A 42 -5.76 -0.42 -1.80
N SER A 43 -4.49 -0.10 -1.54
CA SER A 43 -3.74 -0.70 -0.45
C SER A 43 -3.86 0.16 0.82
N ALA A 44 -3.92 -0.50 1.97
CA ALA A 44 -3.94 0.14 3.29
C ALA A 44 -3.01 -0.65 4.23
N SER A 45 -2.02 0.02 4.81
CA SER A 45 -0.88 -0.62 5.47
C SER A 45 -0.85 -0.36 6.97
N VAL A 46 -0.92 -1.41 7.79
CA VAL A 46 -0.76 -1.30 9.25
C VAL A 46 0.70 -1.55 9.63
N ILE A 47 1.43 -0.49 10.00
CA ILE A 47 2.81 -0.60 10.44
C ILE A 47 2.84 -0.70 11.96
N ILE A 48 3.35 -1.82 12.47
CA ILE A 48 3.51 -2.06 13.91
C ILE A 48 4.98 -1.94 14.30
N HIS A 49 5.29 -1.02 15.22
CA HIS A 49 6.62 -0.88 15.79
C HIS A 49 6.55 -0.68 17.30
N ARG A 50 7.21 -1.56 18.06
CA ARG A 50 7.24 -1.55 19.53
C ARG A 50 5.83 -1.49 20.16
N GLY A 51 4.92 -2.33 19.64
CA GLY A 51 3.54 -2.43 20.14
C GLY A 51 2.65 -1.22 19.84
N ARG A 52 3.05 -0.36 18.90
CA ARG A 52 2.28 0.81 18.46
C ARG A 52 2.02 0.75 16.97
N VAL A 53 0.90 1.31 16.55
CA VAL A 53 0.51 1.46 15.15
C VAL A 53 0.87 2.87 14.66
N LEU A 54 1.45 2.96 13.47
CA LEU A 54 1.61 4.23 12.77
C LEU A 54 0.29 4.65 12.13
N LEU A 55 -0.12 5.89 12.39
CA LEU A 55 -1.20 6.56 11.66
C LEU A 55 -0.66 7.86 11.05
N ILE A 56 -1.21 8.25 9.92
CA ILE A 56 -0.98 9.53 9.28
C ILE A 56 -2.23 10.40 9.39
N GLN A 57 -2.05 11.72 9.43
CA GLN A 57 -3.15 12.66 9.46
C GLN A 57 -3.26 13.35 8.10
N ARG A 58 -4.46 13.30 7.53
CA ARG A 58 -4.77 13.95 6.25
C ARG A 58 -4.59 15.47 6.35
N ILE A 59 -4.12 16.06 5.26
CA ILE A 59 -3.92 17.51 5.16
C ILE A 59 -5.24 18.27 5.41
N ALA A 60 -5.13 19.47 6.00
CA ALA A 60 -6.30 20.25 6.40
C ALA A 60 -7.14 20.77 5.22
N ASP A 61 -6.54 20.91 4.04
CA ASP A 61 -7.16 21.54 2.86
C ASP A 61 -7.49 20.52 1.76
N GLY A 62 -7.62 19.24 2.10
CA GLY A 62 -7.98 18.15 1.18
C GLY A 62 -9.32 17.50 1.50
N ASP A 63 -9.64 16.44 0.77
CA ASP A 63 -10.81 15.61 1.07
C ASP A 63 -10.64 14.89 2.41
N TRP A 64 -11.71 14.86 3.21
CA TRP A 64 -11.73 14.31 4.58
C TRP A 64 -10.62 14.90 5.47
N PRO A 65 -10.66 16.21 5.73
CA PRO A 65 -9.55 16.92 6.34
C PRO A 65 -9.32 16.51 7.80
N ASN A 66 -8.06 16.44 8.21
CA ASN A 66 -7.60 16.17 9.58
C ASN A 66 -8.01 14.79 10.16
N VAL A 67 -8.56 13.88 9.34
CA VAL A 67 -8.84 12.50 9.75
C VAL A 67 -7.53 11.72 9.85
N TRP A 68 -7.48 10.79 10.81
CA TRP A 68 -6.38 9.84 10.97
C TRP A 68 -6.66 8.57 10.18
N GLU A 69 -5.68 8.12 9.41
CA GLU A 69 -5.75 6.90 8.61
C GLU A 69 -4.44 6.12 8.65
N VAL A 70 -4.48 4.91 8.11
CA VAL A 70 -3.27 4.13 7.83
C VAL A 70 -2.67 4.58 6.50
N PRO A 71 -1.34 4.53 6.31
CA PRO A 71 -0.71 4.78 5.03
C PRO A 71 -1.26 3.89 3.92
N GLY A 72 -1.38 4.43 2.71
CA GLY A 72 -1.95 3.67 1.61
C GLY A 72 -2.28 4.53 0.41
N GLY A 73 -2.81 3.87 -0.62
CA GLY A 73 -3.10 4.53 -1.87
C GLY A 73 -3.52 3.58 -2.97
N VAL A 74 -3.75 4.16 -4.15
CA VAL A 74 -4.25 3.43 -5.30
C VAL A 74 -3.10 2.66 -5.94
N ALA A 75 -3.35 1.39 -6.23
CA ALA A 75 -2.38 0.54 -6.90
C ALA A 75 -2.38 0.77 -8.42
N ASN A 76 -1.19 0.72 -9.02
CA ASN A 76 -0.99 0.76 -10.48
C ASN A 76 -1.25 -0.62 -11.11
N ASP A 77 -1.60 -0.65 -12.39
CA ASP A 77 -1.99 -1.89 -13.08
C ASP A 77 -0.87 -2.95 -13.10
N ASP A 78 0.38 -2.52 -13.21
CA ASP A 78 1.56 -3.36 -13.41
C ASP A 78 2.32 -3.70 -12.12
N GLU A 79 1.96 -3.10 -10.99
CA GLU A 79 2.55 -3.43 -9.68
C GLU A 79 1.73 -4.49 -8.94
N THR A 80 2.32 -5.11 -7.92
CA THR A 80 1.58 -6.02 -7.02
C THR A 80 0.90 -5.23 -5.90
N ILE A 81 -0.10 -5.82 -5.23
CA ILE A 81 -0.73 -5.19 -4.05
C ILE A 81 0.31 -4.90 -2.97
N LEU A 82 1.30 -5.78 -2.82
CA LEU A 82 2.38 -5.64 -1.85
C LEU A 82 3.34 -4.50 -2.24
N ASP A 83 3.67 -4.39 -3.53
CA ASP A 83 4.52 -3.30 -4.03
C ASP A 83 3.85 -1.94 -3.86
N CYS A 84 2.55 -1.84 -4.12
CA CYS A 84 1.76 -0.64 -3.85
C CYS A 84 1.87 -0.23 -2.37
N ALA A 85 1.65 -1.16 -1.44
CA ALA A 85 1.76 -0.90 -0.01
C ALA A 85 3.16 -0.38 0.40
N VAL A 86 4.22 -0.96 -0.19
CA VAL A 86 5.61 -0.57 0.08
C VAL A 86 5.93 0.79 -0.52
N ARG A 87 5.46 1.06 -1.74
CA ARG A 87 5.61 2.33 -2.45
C ARG A 87 4.94 3.46 -1.68
N GLU A 88 3.67 3.32 -1.32
CA GLU A 88 2.89 4.35 -0.62
C GLU A 88 3.50 4.67 0.76
N LEU A 89 3.92 3.67 1.51
CA LEU A 89 4.61 3.90 2.79
C LEU A 89 5.87 4.75 2.64
N TRP A 90 6.60 4.56 1.54
CA TRP A 90 7.80 5.35 1.24
C TRP A 90 7.44 6.75 0.73
N GLU A 91 6.49 6.88 -0.18
CA GLU A 91 6.09 8.16 -0.77
C GLU A 91 5.46 9.11 0.25
N GLU A 92 4.61 8.60 1.15
CA GLU A 92 3.89 9.42 2.13
C GLU A 92 4.71 9.73 3.38
N ILE A 93 5.51 8.77 3.88
CA ILE A 93 6.16 8.88 5.20
C ILE A 93 7.69 8.73 5.12
N GLY A 94 8.26 8.33 3.99
CA GLY A 94 9.70 8.12 3.85
C GLY A 94 10.20 6.92 4.67
N LEU A 95 9.35 5.94 4.96
CA LEU A 95 9.74 4.71 5.64
C LEU A 95 9.93 3.57 4.65
N ARG A 96 11.00 2.79 4.84
CA ARG A 96 11.25 1.59 4.05
C ARG A 96 10.74 0.36 4.77
N ALA A 97 9.73 -0.29 4.21
CA ALA A 97 9.28 -1.60 4.68
C ALA A 97 10.43 -2.62 4.60
N SER A 98 10.67 -3.34 5.70
CA SER A 98 11.60 -4.48 5.71
C SER A 98 10.91 -5.79 5.39
N ALA A 99 9.64 -5.92 5.78
CA ALA A 99 8.81 -7.08 5.49
C ALA A 99 7.32 -6.70 5.44
N VAL A 100 6.56 -7.43 4.62
CA VAL A 100 5.09 -7.49 4.65
C VAL A 100 4.72 -8.90 5.12
N THR A 101 4.03 -9.01 6.25
CA THR A 101 3.95 -10.29 6.97
C THR A 101 2.59 -10.96 6.88
N ALA A 102 1.50 -10.22 6.68
CA ALA A 102 0.15 -10.77 6.68
C ALA A 102 -0.84 -9.89 5.91
N MET A 103 -1.87 -10.52 5.35
CA MET A 103 -3.08 -9.85 4.87
C MET A 103 -4.07 -9.79 6.05
N LEU A 104 -4.52 -8.59 6.42
CA LEU A 104 -5.43 -8.40 7.55
C LEU A 104 -6.90 -8.47 7.15
N GLY A 105 -7.23 -8.13 5.90
CA GLY A 105 -8.58 -8.16 5.38
C GLY A 105 -8.67 -7.53 3.99
N GLU A 106 -9.75 -7.83 3.30
CA GLU A 106 -10.12 -7.33 1.98
C GLU A 106 -11.57 -6.87 2.04
N PHE A 107 -11.86 -5.74 1.38
CA PHE A 107 -13.18 -5.12 1.38
C PHE A 107 -13.49 -4.68 -0.05
N GLU A 108 -14.62 -5.15 -0.58
CA GLU A 108 -15.17 -4.76 -1.89
C GLU A 108 -16.28 -3.71 -1.75
#